data_AF-A0A8T1CW78-F1
#
_entry.id   AF-A0A8T1CW78-F1
#
_cell.length_a   1.000
_cell.length_b   1.000
_cell.length_c   1.000
_cell.angle_alpha   90.00
_cell.angle_beta   90.00
_cell.angle_gamma   90.00
#
_symmetry.space_group_name_H-M   'P 1'
#
loop_
_entity.id
_entity.type
_entity.pdbx_description
1 polymer ?
#
loop_
_entity_poly.entity_id
_entity_poly.type
_entity_poly.pdbx_seq_one_letter_code
_entity_poly.pdbx_strand_id
1 'polypeptide(L)'
;MKMKAVLFASTVAFSDQSLNLDEGVADVLVATLFLHYPDMLHFCDSSPFVVKIREAMVVQSIGESEVLAWSSTIRREFIPASQPSTSPSDDSDRLGIVLKLVQRQTEQISVLILQNKQLEERLLAAEDKLHTPSGTTT
;
A
#
# COMPACT_ATOMS: atom_id res chain seq x y z
N MET A 1 -11.15 25.04 6.79
CA MET A 1 -11.60 24.10 7.87
C MET A 1 -11.06 24.49 9.26
N LYS A 2 -11.71 24.11 10.39
CA LYS A 2 -11.22 24.41 11.77
C LYS A 2 -9.79 23.85 12.03
N MET A 3 -9.46 22.69 11.47
CA MET A 3 -8.16 22.01 11.70
C MET A 3 -6.93 22.76 11.15
N LYS A 4 -7.08 23.59 10.10
CA LYS A 4 -5.97 24.27 9.41
C LYS A 4 -5.13 25.15 10.35
N ALA A 5 -5.79 25.83 11.29
CA ALA A 5 -5.14 26.76 12.21
C ALA A 5 -4.22 26.05 13.21
N VAL A 6 -4.53 24.78 13.51
CA VAL A 6 -3.71 23.95 14.42
C VAL A 6 -2.56 23.31 13.66
N LEU A 7 -2.83 22.78 12.46
CA LEU A 7 -1.82 22.11 11.64
C LEU A 7 -0.77 23.08 11.07
N PHE A 8 -1.19 24.29 10.74
CA PHE A 8 -0.38 25.32 10.09
C PHE A 8 -0.22 26.58 10.96
N ALA A 9 -0.28 26.43 12.29
CA ALA A 9 -0.16 27.56 13.22
C ALA A 9 1.09 28.44 12.95
N SER A 10 2.18 27.82 12.48
CA SER A 10 3.44 28.50 12.15
C SER A 10 3.40 29.33 10.85
N THR A 11 2.34 29.25 10.03
CA THR A 11 2.28 29.89 8.71
C THR A 11 1.15 30.91 8.55
N VAL A 12 0.55 31.36 9.66
CA VAL A 12 -0.60 32.28 9.68
C VAL A 12 -0.35 33.57 10.48
N ALA A 13 0.85 33.75 11.05
CA ALA A 13 1.16 34.86 11.95
C ALA A 13 2.30 35.78 11.47
N PHE A 14 2.71 35.69 10.19
CA PHE A 14 3.72 36.59 9.66
C PHE A 14 3.14 37.98 9.41
N SER A 15 3.92 39.01 9.75
CA SER A 15 3.56 40.42 9.51
C SER A 15 3.49 40.76 8.02
N ASP A 16 4.29 40.06 7.21
CA ASP A 16 4.20 40.10 5.75
C ASP A 16 3.18 39.06 5.28
N GLN A 17 2.09 39.54 4.67
CA GLN A 17 1.00 38.68 4.22
C GLN A 17 1.40 37.75 3.07
N SER A 18 2.43 38.08 2.30
CA SER A 18 2.95 37.24 1.21
C SER A 18 3.66 35.97 1.70
N LEU A 19 4.06 35.95 2.98
CA LEU A 19 4.69 34.80 3.64
C LEU A 19 3.68 33.89 4.34
N ASN A 20 2.43 34.33 4.48
CA ASN A 20 1.38 33.50 5.07
C ASN A 20 0.85 32.52 4.03
N LEU A 21 0.48 31.34 4.50
CA LEU A 21 -0.12 30.31 3.66
C LEU A 21 -1.48 30.80 3.14
N ASP A 22 -1.66 30.74 1.81
CA ASP A 22 -2.96 31.03 1.21
C ASP A 22 -4.03 30.06 1.74
N GLU A 23 -5.25 30.57 1.91
CA GLU A 23 -6.36 29.82 2.48
C GLU A 23 -6.75 28.61 1.62
N GLY A 24 -6.79 28.77 0.28
CA GLY A 24 -7.10 27.69 -0.64
C GLY A 24 -6.00 26.64 -0.65
N VAL A 25 -4.73 27.07 -0.60
CA VAL A 25 -3.59 26.15 -0.45
C VAL A 25 -3.66 25.38 0.86
N ALA A 26 -4.00 26.04 1.97
CA ALA A 26 -4.17 25.41 3.27
C ALA A 26 -5.24 24.32 3.24
N ASP A 27 -6.40 24.60 2.65
CA ASP A 27 -7.49 23.63 2.54
C ASP A 27 -7.10 22.42 1.66
N VAL A 28 -6.38 22.64 0.56
CA VAL A 28 -5.85 21.53 -0.28
C VAL A 28 -4.86 20.69 0.51
N LEU A 29 -3.93 21.30 1.23
CA LEU A 29 -2.96 20.57 2.05
C LEU A 29 -3.66 19.77 3.15
N VAL A 30 -4.66 20.33 3.85
CA VAL A 30 -5.46 19.57 4.84
C VAL A 30 -6.13 18.36 4.17
N ALA A 31 -6.74 18.54 3.00
CA ALA A 31 -7.39 17.46 2.28
C ALA A 31 -6.39 16.35 1.90
N THR A 32 -5.19 16.71 1.43
CA THR A 32 -4.12 15.75 1.13
C THR A 32 -3.66 15.00 2.37
N LEU A 33 -3.50 15.68 3.51
CA LEU A 33 -3.14 15.02 4.77
C LEU A 33 -4.21 14.00 5.19
N PHE A 34 -5.50 14.33 5.09
CA PHE A 34 -6.57 13.38 5.43
C PHE A 34 -6.70 12.24 4.44
N LEU A 35 -6.44 12.49 3.16
CA LEU A 35 -6.44 11.44 2.14
C LEU A 35 -5.44 10.33 2.50
N HIS A 36 -4.24 10.70 2.96
CA HIS A 36 -3.16 9.75 3.30
C HIS A 36 -3.14 9.31 4.76
N TYR A 37 -3.97 9.89 5.63
CA TYR A 37 -4.01 9.54 7.05
C TYR A 37 -4.26 8.05 7.32
N PRO A 38 -5.25 7.38 6.69
CA PRO A 38 -5.50 5.95 6.92
C PRO A 38 -4.31 5.08 6.51
N ASP A 39 -3.68 5.41 5.39
CA ASP A 39 -2.54 4.67 4.85
C ASP A 39 -1.35 4.79 5.81
N MET A 40 -1.04 6.01 6.26
CA MET A 40 0.02 6.26 7.23
C MET A 40 -0.24 5.61 8.59
N LEU A 41 -1.49 5.59 9.04
CA LEU A 41 -1.88 4.91 10.28
C LEU A 41 -1.63 3.39 10.19
N HIS A 42 -1.85 2.80 9.01
CA HIS A 42 -1.60 1.36 8.79
C HIS A 42 -0.11 1.02 8.70
N PHE A 43 0.69 1.87 8.05
CA PHE A 43 2.12 1.60 7.85
C PHE A 43 3.00 2.02 9.03
N CYS A 44 2.70 3.13 9.69
CA CYS A 44 3.50 3.67 10.79
C CYS A 44 2.67 4.61 11.67
N ASP A 45 1.99 4.05 12.66
CA ASP A 45 1.14 4.75 13.62
C ASP A 45 1.91 5.74 14.53
N SER A 46 3.19 5.49 14.78
CA SER A 46 4.08 6.35 15.55
C SER A 46 4.73 7.48 14.75
N SER A 47 4.40 7.61 13.46
CA SER A 47 4.96 8.66 12.62
C SER A 47 4.61 10.05 13.17
N PRO A 48 5.54 11.02 13.16
CA PRO A 48 5.25 12.40 13.56
C PRO A 48 4.05 13.01 12.84
N PHE A 49 3.77 12.56 11.62
CA PHE A 49 2.57 12.92 10.87
C PHE A 49 1.29 12.45 11.58
N VAL A 50 1.21 11.16 11.97
CA VAL A 50 0.03 10.58 12.62
C VAL A 50 -0.18 11.22 13.99
N VAL A 51 0.90 11.42 14.75
CA VAL A 51 0.87 12.09 16.06
C VAL A 51 0.29 13.49 15.93
N LYS A 52 0.80 14.31 14.99
CA LYS A 52 0.34 15.69 14.78
C LYS A 52 -1.13 15.76 14.36
N ILE A 53 -1.59 14.84 13.50
CA ILE A 53 -3.01 14.78 13.12
C ILE A 53 -3.88 14.38 14.32
N ARG A 54 -3.44 13.43 15.16
CA ARG A 54 -4.16 13.02 16.37
C ARG A 54 -4.25 14.14 17.40
N GLU A 55 -3.18 14.89 17.61
CA GLU A 55 -3.17 16.09 18.46
C GLU A 55 -4.16 17.15 17.93
N ALA A 56 -4.15 17.41 16.63
CA ALA A 56 -5.08 18.36 16.01
C ALA A 56 -6.54 17.91 16.13
N MET A 57 -6.82 16.61 16.00
CA MET A 57 -8.14 16.03 16.23
C MET A 57 -8.61 16.23 17.66
N VAL A 58 -7.74 16.00 18.66
CA VAL A 58 -8.05 16.21 20.08
C VAL A 58 -8.38 17.68 20.35
N VAL A 59 -7.55 18.61 19.87
CA VAL A 59 -7.76 20.05 20.04
C VAL A 59 -9.10 20.50 19.45
N GLN A 60 -9.51 19.90 18.33
CA GLN A 60 -10.74 20.25 17.64
C GLN A 60 -11.95 19.39 18.00
N SER A 61 -11.80 18.45 18.94
CA SER A 61 -12.85 17.50 19.33
C SER A 61 -13.44 16.72 18.15
N ILE A 62 -12.59 16.37 17.18
CA ILE A 62 -12.94 15.58 15.99
C ILE A 62 -12.62 14.12 16.25
N GLY A 63 -13.56 13.23 15.93
CA GLY A 63 -13.35 11.79 16.02
C GLY A 63 -12.49 11.23 14.88
N GLU A 64 -11.73 10.17 15.15
CA GLU A 64 -10.97 9.46 14.12
C GLU A 64 -11.90 8.94 13.00
N SER A 65 -13.12 8.51 13.35
CA SER A 65 -14.15 8.09 12.40
C SER A 65 -14.57 9.20 11.42
N GLU A 66 -14.59 10.46 11.84
CA GLU A 66 -14.90 11.59 10.97
C GLU A 66 -13.78 11.82 9.95
N VAL A 67 -12.52 11.78 10.40
CA VAL A 67 -11.36 11.91 9.50
C VAL A 67 -11.31 10.75 8.50
N LEU A 68 -11.63 9.53 8.92
CA LEU A 68 -11.75 8.38 8.03
C LEU A 68 -12.90 8.56 7.01
N ALA A 69 -14.04 9.09 7.44
CA ALA A 69 -15.17 9.39 6.54
C ALA A 69 -14.82 10.48 5.52
N TRP A 70 -14.09 11.53 5.93
CA TRP A 70 -13.59 12.55 5.02
C TRP A 70 -12.55 11.99 4.05
N SER A 71 -11.61 11.17 4.53
CA SER A 71 -10.63 10.50 3.68
C SER A 71 -11.30 9.66 2.59
N SER A 72 -12.32 8.88 2.96
CA SER A 72 -13.13 8.09 2.02
C SER A 72 -13.87 8.97 1.00
N THR A 73 -14.44 10.09 1.46
CA THR A 73 -15.12 11.04 0.58
C THR A 73 -14.15 11.70 -0.41
N ILE A 74 -13.01 12.20 0.06
CA ILE A 74 -11.97 12.81 -0.78
C ILE A 74 -11.45 11.77 -1.80
N ARG A 75 -11.20 10.54 -1.35
CA ARG A 75 -10.74 9.46 -2.22
C ARG A 75 -11.77 9.17 -3.32
N ARG A 76 -13.06 9.08 -3.00
CA ARG A 76 -14.13 8.87 -3.99
C ARG A 76 -14.22 9.98 -5.03
N GLU A 77 -14.11 11.24 -4.60
CA GLU A 77 -14.28 12.39 -5.50
C GLU A 77 -13.03 12.66 -6.37
N PHE A 78 -11.82 12.44 -5.84
CA PHE A 78 -10.57 12.88 -6.47
C PHE A 78 -9.67 11.74 -6.95
N ILE A 79 -9.85 10.53 -6.43
CA ILE A 79 -9.22 9.33 -6.96
C ILE A 79 -10.35 8.53 -7.62
N PRO A 80 -10.52 8.65 -8.96
CA PRO A 80 -11.39 7.75 -9.67
C PRO A 80 -10.80 6.34 -9.58
N ALA A 81 -11.14 5.62 -8.51
CA ALA A 81 -11.23 4.19 -8.59
C ALA A 81 -12.29 3.94 -9.67
N SER A 82 -11.94 3.21 -10.72
CA SER A 82 -12.94 2.46 -11.49
C SER A 82 -13.90 1.86 -10.45
N GLN A 83 -15.12 2.39 -10.36
CA GLN A 83 -16.04 1.97 -9.32
C GLN A 83 -16.19 0.45 -9.43
N PRO A 84 -15.95 -0.35 -8.39
CA PRO A 84 -16.83 -1.49 -8.20
C PRO A 84 -18.15 -0.84 -7.78
N SER A 85 -18.98 -0.52 -8.76
CA SER A 85 -20.38 -0.25 -8.53
C SER A 85 -20.90 -1.38 -7.64
N THR A 86 -21.58 -1.02 -6.56
CA THR A 86 -22.32 -1.92 -5.69
C THR A 86 -23.41 -2.62 -6.50
N SER A 87 -22.99 -3.61 -7.27
CA SER A 87 -23.78 -4.53 -8.06
C SER A 87 -23.30 -5.92 -7.61
N PRO A 88 -24.17 -6.82 -7.12
CA PRO A 88 -23.76 -8.15 -6.65
C PRO A 88 -23.30 -9.08 -7.79
N SER A 89 -22.90 -8.54 -8.94
CA SER A 89 -22.45 -9.27 -10.12
C SER A 89 -20.93 -9.27 -10.30
N ASP A 90 -20.21 -8.26 -9.77
CA ASP A 90 -18.79 -8.04 -10.10
C ASP A 90 -17.82 -8.85 -9.19
N ASP A 91 -18.25 -9.21 -7.98
CA ASP A 91 -17.43 -10.02 -7.06
C ASP A 91 -17.26 -11.47 -7.56
N SER A 92 -18.25 -12.02 -8.26
CA SER A 92 -18.16 -13.35 -8.89
C SER A 92 -17.14 -13.34 -10.04
N ASP A 93 -17.10 -12.26 -10.81
CA ASP A 93 -16.18 -12.11 -11.93
C ASP A 93 -14.74 -11.88 -11.45
N ARG A 94 -14.55 -11.06 -10.40
CA ARG A 94 -13.25 -10.87 -9.75
C ARG A 94 -12.73 -12.16 -9.11
N LEU A 95 -13.59 -12.91 -8.42
CA LEU A 95 -13.24 -14.21 -7.85
C LEU A 95 -12.84 -15.21 -8.95
N GLY A 96 -13.56 -15.21 -10.08
CA GLY A 96 -13.23 -16.02 -11.25
C GLY A 96 -11.86 -15.70 -11.85
N ILE A 97 -11.49 -14.41 -11.92
CA ILE A 97 -10.16 -13.98 -12.38
C ILE A 97 -9.07 -14.44 -11.41
N VAL A 98 -9.27 -14.24 -10.10
CA VAL A 98 -8.31 -14.66 -9.06
C VAL A 98 -8.11 -16.18 -9.10
N LEU A 99 -9.20 -16.96 -9.22
CA LEU A 99 -9.13 -18.41 -9.27
C LEU A 99 -8.35 -18.91 -10.51
N LYS A 100 -8.60 -18.31 -11.68
CA LYS A 100 -7.83 -18.62 -12.91
C LYS A 100 -6.35 -18.30 -12.75
N LEU A 101 -6.01 -17.19 -12.09
CA LEU A 101 -4.61 -16.82 -11.83
C LEU A 101 -3.94 -17.82 -10.89
N VAL A 102 -4.61 -18.18 -9.79
CA VAL A 102 -4.10 -19.17 -8.82
C VAL A 102 -3.91 -20.54 -9.49
N GLN A 103 -4.86 -20.97 -10.33
CA GLN A 103 -4.75 -22.22 -11.07
C GLN A 103 -3.53 -22.20 -12.01
N ARG A 104 -3.35 -21.12 -12.78
CA ARG A 104 -2.20 -20.96 -13.67
C ARG A 104 -0.88 -20.97 -12.90
N GLN A 105 -0.81 -20.27 -11.77
CA GLN A 105 0.40 -20.25 -10.94
C GLN A 105 0.69 -21.64 -10.35
N THR A 106 -0.33 -22.38 -9.94
CA THR A 106 -0.18 -23.75 -9.42
C THR A 106 0.39 -24.69 -10.48
N GLU A 107 -0.06 -24.56 -11.73
CA GLU A 107 0.46 -25.34 -12.86
C GLU A 107 1.92 -24.98 -13.14
N GLN A 108 2.27 -23.69 -13.16
CA GLN A 108 3.65 -23.24 -13.34
C GLN A 108 4.58 -23.76 -12.23
N ILE A 109 4.13 -23.73 -10.97
CA ILE A 109 4.87 -24.29 -9.83
C ILE A 109 5.07 -25.80 -10.00
N SER A 110 4.04 -26.51 -10.45
CA SER A 110 4.13 -27.96 -10.67
C SER A 110 5.17 -28.33 -11.73
N VAL A 111 5.23 -27.57 -12.83
CA VAL A 111 6.26 -27.73 -13.87
C VAL A 111 7.66 -27.45 -13.31
N LEU A 112 7.84 -26.37 -12.54
CA LEU A 112 9.12 -26.04 -11.92
C LEU A 112 9.58 -27.12 -10.93
N ILE A 113 8.67 -27.69 -10.14
CA ILE A 113 8.97 -28.82 -9.24
C ILE A 113 9.46 -30.02 -10.03
N LEU A 114 8.81 -30.35 -11.14
CA LEU A 114 9.23 -31.47 -11.99
C LEU A 114 10.62 -31.24 -12.59
N GLN A 115 10.88 -30.03 -13.08
CA GLN A 115 12.19 -29.66 -13.62
C GLN A 115 13.29 -29.73 -12.57
N ASN A 116 13.03 -29.26 -11.35
CA ASN A 116 13.99 -29.36 -10.24
C ASN A 116 14.31 -30.81 -9.91
N LYS A 117 13.31 -31.69 -9.82
CA LYS A 117 13.56 -33.13 -9.61
C LYS A 117 14.44 -33.74 -10.71
N GLN A 118 14.16 -33.40 -11.96
CA GLN A 118 14.97 -33.89 -13.09
C GLN A 118 16.40 -33.34 -13.05
N LEU A 119 16.59 -32.09 -12.62
CA LEU A 119 17.91 -31.50 -12.43
C LEU A 119 18.67 -32.17 -11.27
N GLU A 120 18.00 -32.45 -10.16
CA GLU A 120 18.56 -33.19 -9.03
C GLU A 120 19.05 -34.58 -9.45
N GLU A 121 18.25 -35.33 -10.23
CA GLU A 121 18.66 -36.64 -10.77
C GLU A 121 19.88 -36.54 -11.68
N ARG A 122 19.93 -35.53 -12.57
CA ARG A 122 21.07 -35.31 -13.46
C ARG A 122 22.33 -34.90 -12.71
N LEU A 123 22.19 -34.11 -11.65
CA LEU A 123 23.28 -33.70 -10.79
C LEU A 123 23.83 -34.90 -10.03
N LEU A 124 22.96 -35.73 -9.45
CA LEU A 124 23.35 -36.97 -8.78
C LEU A 124 24.12 -37.91 -9.72
N ALA A 125 23.63 -38.09 -10.95
CA ALA A 125 24.31 -38.92 -11.96
C ALA A 125 25.66 -38.32 -12.41
N ALA A 126 25.80 -37.00 -12.41
CA ALA A 126 27.06 -36.33 -12.71
C ALA A 126 28.06 -36.47 -11.54
N GLU A 127 27.59 -36.36 -10.29
CA GLU A 127 28.37 -36.57 -9.08
C GLU A 127 28.87 -38.02 -8.98
N ASP A 128 28.03 -39.01 -9.29
CA ASP A 128 28.40 -40.43 -9.30
C ASP A 128 29.51 -40.71 -10.33
N LYS A 129 29.38 -40.16 -11.54
CA LYS A 129 30.43 -40.26 -12.58
C LYS A 129 31.75 -39.59 -12.17
N LEU A 130 31.68 -38.53 -11.36
CA LEU A 130 32.87 -37.86 -10.83
C LEU A 130 33.53 -38.66 -9.69
N HIS A 131 32.73 -39.39 -8.90
CA HIS A 131 33.20 -40.22 -7.78
C HIS A 131 33.63 -41.63 -8.22
N THR A 132 33.20 -42.14 -9.38
CA THR A 132 33.82 -43.32 -10.00
C THR A 132 35.21 -42.91 -10.54
N PRO A 133 36.31 -43.43 -9.97
CA PRO A 133 37.61 -42.78 -10.00
C PRO A 133 38.23 -42.75 -11.39
N SER A 134 38.89 -41.62 -11.71
CA SER A 134 39.97 -41.50 -12.69
C SER A 134 41.24 -42.22 -12.19
N GLY A 135 41.08 -43.48 -11.79
CA GLY A 135 42.07 -44.31 -11.10
C GLY A 135 42.27 -45.65 -11.78
N THR A 136 42.56 -45.63 -13.08
CA THR A 136 43.23 -46.74 -13.78
C THR A 136 44.02 -46.16 -14.94
N THR A 137 45.26 -45.73 -14.66
CA THR A 137 46.25 -45.57 -15.72
C THR A 137 47.60 -46.00 -15.18
N THR A 138 47.92 -47.26 -15.49
CA THR A 138 49.24 -47.92 -15.66
C THR A 138 50.17 -48.06 -14.46
#